data_AF-J4TXR0-F1
#
_entry.id   AF-J4TXR0-F1
#
_cell.length_a   1.000
_cell.length_b   1.000
_cell.length_c   1.000
_cell.angle_alpha   90.00
_cell.angle_beta   90.00
_cell.angle_gamma   90.00
#
_symmetry.space_group_name_H-M   'P 1'
#
loop_
_entity.id
_entity.type
_entity.pdbx_description
1 polymer ?
#
loop_
_entity_poly.entity_id
_entity_poly.type
_entity_poly.pdbx_seq_one_letter_code
_entity_poly.pdbx_strand_id
1 'polypeptide(L)'
;MQSHLRNDDVKLDTLSEPNASLIGENITLPKDSFNSYLYYLLYEMAHYKPTIVCFLVTVISILMIVVFHNILLCDIAFGLLNLSFFVYALIEFNDSVSDEEFKIKLLLEVITRKPAVKGKEWRIITYNMNQHLFDNGLWNTPYYFYCDQSCYGFFRHLIKGKNPGANSSSSANEVENTQSDAPATQPSNEVAKSYHFTFGPILEADPILEAYCLKAAEAEKQAQCEYWRKQYPDADIL
;
A
#
# COMPACT_ATOMS: atom_id res chain seq x y z
N MET A 1 -17.48 -40.23 -54.50
CA MET A 1 -17.28 -38.78 -54.29
C MET A 1 -16.58 -38.64 -52.94
N GLN A 2 -15.31 -38.24 -52.82
CA GLN A 2 -14.71 -36.95 -53.22
C GLN A 2 -15.54 -35.75 -52.75
N SER A 3 -15.01 -34.71 -52.11
CA SER A 3 -13.72 -34.50 -51.42
C SER A 3 -13.73 -33.04 -50.97
N HIS A 4 -13.34 -32.72 -49.74
CA HIS A 4 -12.59 -31.48 -49.49
C HIS A 4 -11.92 -31.49 -48.12
N LEU A 5 -10.59 -31.29 -48.10
CA LEU A 5 -9.93 -30.75 -46.92
C LEU A 5 -10.34 -29.28 -46.75
N ARG A 6 -10.37 -28.84 -45.50
CA ARG A 6 -10.09 -27.46 -45.13
C ARG A 6 -9.41 -27.44 -43.76
N ASN A 7 -8.13 -27.10 -43.76
CA ASN A 7 -7.43 -26.69 -42.54
C ASN A 7 -8.03 -25.35 -42.11
N ASP A 8 -8.25 -25.17 -40.80
CA ASP A 8 -8.37 -23.86 -40.15
C ASP A 8 -7.57 -23.93 -38.84
N ASP A 9 -6.26 -24.21 -38.98
CA ASP A 9 -5.27 -23.91 -37.94
C ASP A 9 -4.99 -22.40 -37.91
N VAL A 10 -4.49 -21.92 -36.76
CA VAL A 10 -3.99 -20.54 -36.53
C VAL A 10 -5.04 -19.43 -36.52
N LYS A 11 -5.67 -19.22 -35.35
CA LYS A 11 -5.81 -17.85 -34.79
C LYS A 11 -5.91 -17.82 -33.25
N LEU A 12 -4.93 -18.42 -32.58
CA LEU A 12 -4.56 -18.00 -31.23
C LEU A 12 -3.61 -16.78 -31.34
N ASP A 13 -3.46 -16.02 -30.26
CA ASP A 13 -2.54 -14.87 -30.10
C ASP A 13 -2.81 -13.62 -30.96
N THR A 14 -3.52 -12.64 -30.39
CA THR A 14 -3.31 -11.16 -30.60
C THR A 14 -4.22 -10.24 -29.74
N LEU A 15 -4.95 -10.74 -28.74
CA LEU A 15 -5.98 -9.95 -28.02
C LEU A 15 -5.59 -9.41 -26.63
N SER A 16 -4.39 -9.71 -26.13
CA SER A 16 -3.94 -9.35 -24.78
C SER A 16 -3.25 -7.97 -24.67
N GLU A 17 -2.64 -7.47 -25.73
CA GLU A 17 -1.73 -6.30 -25.67
C GLU A 17 -2.36 -4.91 -25.92
N PRO A 18 -3.37 -4.71 -26.81
CA PRO A 18 -3.94 -3.36 -27.03
C PRO A 18 -4.81 -2.89 -25.86
N ASN A 19 -5.41 -3.84 -25.12
CA ASN A 19 -6.29 -3.51 -24.01
C ASN A 19 -5.51 -3.07 -22.76
N ALA A 20 -4.39 -3.71 -22.44
CA ALA A 20 -3.58 -3.38 -21.27
C ALA A 20 -3.00 -1.95 -21.32
N SER A 21 -2.60 -1.50 -22.51
CA SER A 21 -2.05 -0.16 -22.73
C SER A 21 -3.12 0.94 -22.66
N LEU A 22 -4.29 0.73 -23.27
CA LEU A 22 -5.42 1.66 -23.23
C LEU A 22 -6.08 1.74 -21.84
N ILE A 23 -6.17 0.61 -21.12
CA ILE A 23 -6.63 0.60 -19.72
C ILE A 23 -5.69 1.43 -18.84
N GLY A 24 -4.36 1.28 -19.00
CA GLY A 24 -3.37 2.06 -18.25
C GLY A 24 -3.42 3.56 -18.47
N GLU A 25 -4.01 4.04 -19.57
CA GLU A 25 -4.14 5.47 -19.90
C GLU A 25 -5.45 6.09 -19.39
N ASN A 26 -6.52 5.29 -19.21
CA ASN A 26 -7.82 5.74 -18.69
C ASN A 26 -8.04 5.42 -17.20
N ILE A 27 -7.11 4.73 -16.53
CA ILE A 27 -7.17 4.52 -15.08
C ILE A 27 -6.94 5.84 -14.34
N THR A 28 -7.94 6.28 -13.57
CA THR A 28 -7.84 7.40 -12.63
C THR A 28 -7.52 6.87 -11.22
N LEU A 29 -6.48 7.40 -10.60
CA LEU A 29 -6.18 7.16 -9.18
C LEU A 29 -6.72 8.32 -8.32
N PRO A 30 -6.82 8.15 -6.98
CA PRO A 30 -7.25 9.22 -6.09
C PRO A 30 -6.42 10.50 -6.28
N LYS A 31 -5.10 10.38 -6.45
CA LYS A 31 -4.19 11.49 -6.77
C LYS A 31 -4.58 12.31 -8.00
N ASP A 32 -5.26 11.72 -8.98
CA ASP A 32 -5.73 12.44 -10.19
C ASP A 32 -7.13 13.04 -10.00
N SER A 33 -7.88 12.56 -9.00
CA SER A 33 -9.29 12.95 -8.73
C SER A 33 -9.40 14.01 -7.63
N PHE A 34 -8.50 13.99 -6.64
CA PHE A 34 -8.50 14.88 -5.49
C PHE A 34 -7.44 15.98 -5.65
N ASN A 35 -7.86 17.26 -5.61
CA ASN A 35 -6.98 18.43 -5.70
C ASN A 35 -5.89 18.51 -4.62
N SER A 36 -6.03 17.78 -3.50
CA SER A 36 -5.00 17.70 -2.47
C SER A 36 -5.13 16.42 -1.63
N TYR A 37 -3.99 15.97 -1.10
CA TYR A 37 -3.95 14.84 -0.17
C TYR A 37 -4.77 15.07 1.12
N LEU A 38 -4.85 16.32 1.61
CA LEU A 38 -5.66 16.65 2.78
C LEU A 38 -7.16 16.50 2.51
N TYR A 39 -7.62 16.90 1.32
CA TYR A 39 -9.03 16.74 0.92
C TYR A 39 -9.39 15.26 0.73
N TYR A 40 -8.50 14.47 0.11
CA TYR A 40 -8.59 13.00 0.08
C TYR A 40 -8.69 12.41 1.50
N LEU A 41 -7.78 12.78 2.41
CA LEU A 41 -7.75 12.23 3.76
C LEU A 41 -9.01 12.57 4.58
N LEU A 42 -9.55 13.79 4.42
CA LEU A 42 -10.83 14.18 5.03
C LEU A 42 -12.02 13.40 4.43
N TYR A 43 -12.00 13.16 3.11
CA TYR A 43 -13.01 12.33 2.45
C TYR A 43 -13.01 10.90 2.98
N GLU A 44 -11.84 10.27 3.11
CA GLU A 44 -11.68 8.93 3.67
C GLU A 44 -12.11 8.87 5.13
N MET A 45 -11.65 9.80 5.97
CA MET A 45 -12.06 9.87 7.38
C MET A 45 -13.58 10.03 7.52
N ALA A 46 -14.25 10.79 6.65
CA ALA A 46 -15.70 10.98 6.68
C ALA A 46 -16.50 9.71 6.28
N HIS A 47 -15.94 8.85 5.42
CA HIS A 47 -16.55 7.58 5.03
C HIS A 47 -16.12 6.40 5.92
N TYR A 48 -15.21 6.62 6.86
CA TYR A 48 -14.75 5.62 7.81
C TYR A 48 -15.77 5.40 8.93
N LYS A 49 -16.32 4.19 9.02
CA LYS A 49 -17.44 3.84 9.92
C LYS A 49 -17.19 4.22 11.39
N PRO A 50 -16.01 3.93 12.00
CA PRO A 50 -15.70 4.40 13.36
C PRO A 50 -15.81 5.92 13.53
N THR A 51 -15.31 6.73 12.58
CA THR A 51 -15.36 8.20 12.67
C THR A 51 -16.79 8.73 12.77
N ILE A 52 -17.73 8.14 12.03
CA ILE A 52 -19.15 8.51 12.10
C ILE A 52 -19.71 8.22 13.51
N VAL A 53 -19.34 7.08 14.09
CA VAL A 53 -19.71 6.75 15.48
C VAL A 53 -19.05 7.73 16.47
N CYS A 54 -17.77 8.10 16.29
CA CYS A 54 -17.09 9.10 17.12
C CYS A 54 -17.84 10.43 17.12
N PHE A 55 -18.22 10.90 15.92
CA PHE A 55 -18.94 12.15 15.74
C PHE A 55 -20.30 12.13 16.45
N LEU A 56 -21.06 11.05 16.30
CA LEU A 56 -22.35 10.87 16.98
C LEU A 56 -22.19 10.84 18.52
N VAL A 57 -21.21 10.10 19.03
CA VAL A 57 -20.89 10.05 20.48
C VAL A 57 -20.48 11.44 21.00
N THR A 58 -19.73 12.20 20.22
CA THR A 58 -19.31 13.58 20.57
C THR A 58 -20.51 14.52 20.61
N VAL A 59 -21.41 14.48 19.61
CA VAL A 59 -22.64 15.29 19.58
C VAL A 59 -23.54 14.97 20.78
N ILE A 60 -23.74 13.68 21.09
CA ILE A 60 -24.51 13.25 22.26
C ILE A 60 -23.84 13.74 23.56
N SER A 61 -22.52 13.61 23.67
CA SER A 61 -21.76 14.08 24.85
C SER A 61 -21.93 15.59 25.07
N ILE A 62 -21.84 16.39 24.01
CA ILE A 62 -22.04 17.85 24.09
C ILE A 62 -23.48 18.19 24.51
N LEU A 63 -24.49 17.51 23.94
CA LEU A 63 -25.88 17.69 24.33
C LEU A 63 -26.11 17.36 25.81
N MET A 64 -25.50 16.28 26.32
CA MET A 64 -25.57 15.92 27.75
C MET A 64 -24.91 17.00 28.62
N ILE A 65 -23.73 17.52 28.26
CA ILE A 65 -23.05 18.59 29.02
C ILE A 65 -23.91 19.86 29.09
N VAL A 66 -24.56 20.24 27.99
CA VAL A 66 -25.45 21.42 27.93
C VAL A 66 -26.72 21.23 28.76
N VAL A 67 -27.31 20.03 28.76
CA VAL A 67 -28.56 19.74 29.49
C VAL A 67 -28.33 19.53 31.00
N PHE A 68 -27.25 18.85 31.38
CA PHE A 68 -26.97 18.45 32.77
C PHE A 68 -26.01 19.40 33.51
N HIS A 69 -26.01 20.69 33.11
CA HIS A 69 -25.16 21.77 33.63
C HIS A 69 -24.67 21.63 35.09
N ASN A 70 -23.34 21.77 35.27
CA ASN A 70 -22.60 21.84 36.55
C ASN A 70 -22.18 20.51 37.21
N ILE A 71 -21.49 19.63 36.48
CA ILE A 71 -20.57 18.66 37.12
C ILE A 71 -19.23 18.66 36.38
N LEU A 72 -18.33 19.56 36.77
CA LEU A 72 -16.98 19.73 36.18
C LEU A 72 -16.20 18.40 36.05
N LEU A 73 -16.36 17.50 37.04
CA LEU A 73 -15.75 16.16 37.03
C LEU A 73 -16.29 15.28 35.88
N CYS A 74 -17.60 15.36 35.62
CA CYS A 74 -18.23 14.66 34.50
C CYS A 74 -17.83 15.28 33.16
N ASP A 75 -17.77 16.61 33.05
CA ASP A 75 -17.34 17.29 31.81
C ASP A 75 -15.92 16.87 31.42
N ILE A 76 -15.00 16.80 32.40
CA ILE A 76 -13.63 16.28 32.21
C ILE A 76 -13.66 14.79 31.81
N ALA A 77 -14.46 13.97 32.48
CA ALA A 77 -14.56 12.54 32.18
C ALA A 77 -15.11 12.26 30.76
N PHE A 78 -16.16 12.99 30.34
CA PHE A 78 -16.68 12.92 28.97
C PHE A 78 -15.66 13.44 27.94
N GLY A 79 -14.94 14.52 28.23
CA GLY A 79 -13.85 15.01 27.38
C GLY A 79 -12.75 13.96 27.16
N LEU A 80 -12.31 13.30 28.24
CA LEU A 80 -11.31 12.23 28.17
C LEU A 80 -11.83 10.98 27.43
N LEU A 81 -13.10 10.61 27.61
CA LEU A 81 -13.73 9.51 26.87
C LEU A 81 -13.75 9.79 25.36
N ASN A 82 -14.17 11.00 24.96
CA ASN A 82 -14.21 11.40 23.55
C ASN A 82 -12.81 11.48 22.94
N LEU A 83 -11.82 12.01 23.68
CA LEU A 83 -10.42 12.02 23.24
C LEU A 83 -9.87 10.60 23.05
N SER A 84 -10.13 9.70 23.99
CA SER A 84 -9.74 8.29 23.90
C SER A 84 -10.36 7.59 22.68
N PHE A 85 -11.65 7.83 22.44
CA PHE A 85 -12.37 7.25 21.30
C PHE A 85 -11.91 7.83 19.95
N PHE A 86 -11.55 9.12 19.91
CA PHE A 86 -10.94 9.76 18.75
C PHE A 86 -9.54 9.21 18.46
N VAL A 87 -8.70 9.04 19.49
CA VAL A 87 -7.38 8.41 19.36
C VAL A 87 -7.50 6.96 18.90
N TYR A 88 -8.46 6.19 19.43
CA TYR A 88 -8.74 4.83 18.98
C TYR A 88 -9.12 4.79 17.48
N ALA A 89 -10.03 5.66 17.03
CA ALA A 89 -10.40 5.72 15.62
C ALA A 89 -9.25 6.16 14.70
N LEU A 90 -8.33 7.01 15.17
CA LEU A 90 -7.11 7.34 14.43
C LEU A 90 -6.12 6.17 14.34
N ILE A 91 -6.00 5.36 15.40
CA ILE A 91 -5.17 4.15 15.40
C ILE A 91 -5.75 3.13 14.42
N GLU A 92 -7.05 2.83 14.52
CA GLU A 92 -7.74 1.87 13.64
C GLU A 92 -7.75 2.32 12.17
N PHE A 93 -7.92 3.63 11.89
CA PHE A 93 -7.83 4.17 10.52
C PHE A 93 -6.41 4.06 9.93
N ASN A 94 -5.38 4.13 10.77
CA ASN A 94 -3.98 3.97 10.37
C ASN A 94 -3.54 2.50 10.40
N ASP A 95 -4.36 1.58 10.90
CA ASP A 95 -4.05 0.15 10.83
C ASP A 95 -4.22 -0.38 9.40
N SER A 96 -3.52 -1.46 9.14
CA SER A 96 -3.47 -2.13 7.86
C SER A 96 -4.80 -2.76 7.52
N VAL A 97 -5.14 -2.83 6.24
CA VAL A 97 -5.90 -4.01 5.80
C VAL A 97 -4.97 -5.21 5.95
N SER A 98 -5.10 -5.91 7.08
CA SER A 98 -4.26 -7.06 7.45
C SER A 98 -4.73 -8.38 6.80
N ASP A 99 -5.73 -8.30 5.93
CA ASP A 99 -6.30 -9.46 5.22
C ASP A 99 -5.25 -10.19 4.37
N GLU A 100 -5.19 -11.52 4.51
CA GLU A 100 -4.20 -12.35 3.82
C GLU A 100 -4.54 -12.58 2.35
N GLU A 101 -5.82 -12.65 1.98
CA GLU A 101 -6.24 -12.81 0.58
C GLU A 101 -5.85 -11.56 -0.24
N PHE A 102 -6.04 -10.37 0.34
CA PHE A 102 -5.56 -9.10 -0.19
C PHE A 102 -4.03 -9.08 -0.40
N LYS A 103 -3.25 -9.53 0.59
CA LYS A 103 -1.78 -9.62 0.46
C LYS A 103 -1.38 -10.59 -0.65
N ILE A 104 -1.94 -11.80 -0.67
CA ILE A 104 -1.67 -12.82 -1.69
C ILE A 104 -2.03 -12.29 -3.08
N LYS A 105 -3.17 -11.60 -3.24
CA LYS A 105 -3.59 -11.02 -4.51
C LYS A 105 -2.66 -9.91 -4.99
N LEU A 106 -2.20 -9.02 -4.10
CA LEU A 106 -1.19 -8.02 -4.42
C LEU A 106 0.09 -8.67 -4.93
N LEU A 107 0.59 -9.70 -4.22
CA LEU A 107 1.78 -10.44 -4.61
C LEU A 107 1.61 -11.11 -5.98
N LEU A 108 0.44 -11.69 -6.27
CA LEU A 108 0.13 -12.31 -7.55
C LEU A 108 0.05 -11.31 -8.72
N GLU A 109 -0.56 -10.15 -8.51
CA GLU A 109 -0.57 -9.04 -9.50
C GLU A 109 0.86 -8.56 -9.80
N VAL A 110 1.72 -8.43 -8.78
CA VAL A 110 3.15 -8.08 -8.97
C VAL A 110 3.91 -9.15 -9.74
N ILE A 111 3.75 -10.44 -9.38
CA ILE A 111 4.39 -11.57 -10.09
C ILE A 111 3.96 -11.62 -11.56
N THR A 112 2.68 -11.38 -11.83
CA THR A 112 2.08 -11.51 -13.17
C THR A 112 2.45 -10.33 -14.07
N ARG A 113 2.47 -9.09 -13.55
CA ARG A 113 2.76 -7.89 -14.33
C ARG A 113 4.24 -7.52 -14.41
N LYS A 114 5.07 -8.04 -13.51
CA LYS A 114 6.51 -7.72 -13.40
C LYS A 114 6.78 -6.20 -13.46
N PRO A 115 6.25 -5.41 -12.52
CA PRO A 115 6.25 -3.96 -12.61
C PRO A 115 7.66 -3.36 -12.43
N ALA A 116 8.06 -2.45 -13.33
CA ALA A 116 9.28 -1.65 -13.18
C ALA A 116 9.04 -0.44 -12.25
N VAL A 117 10.10 0.12 -11.63
CA VAL A 117 9.99 1.20 -10.62
C VAL A 117 9.26 2.46 -11.13
N LYS A 118 9.42 2.79 -12.42
CA LYS A 118 8.73 3.90 -13.10
C LYS A 118 7.72 3.42 -14.15
N GLY A 119 7.32 2.16 -14.06
CA GLY A 119 6.43 1.51 -15.00
C GLY A 119 4.96 1.92 -14.81
N LYS A 120 4.16 1.90 -15.89
CA LYS A 120 2.71 2.15 -15.83
C LYS A 120 1.98 1.03 -15.06
N GLU A 121 2.64 -0.10 -14.84
CA GLU A 121 2.09 -1.30 -14.22
C GLU A 121 1.69 -1.05 -12.75
N TRP A 122 2.47 -0.28 -11.98
CA TRP A 122 2.10 0.07 -10.59
C TRP A 122 0.79 0.87 -10.51
N ARG A 123 0.50 1.73 -11.49
CA ARG A 123 -0.79 2.44 -11.59
C ARG A 123 -1.95 1.47 -11.78
N ILE A 124 -1.77 0.43 -12.60
CA ILE A 124 -2.78 -0.61 -12.85
C ILE A 124 -2.97 -1.51 -11.63
N ILE A 125 -1.88 -1.96 -10.99
CA ILE A 125 -1.92 -2.75 -9.76
C ILE A 125 -2.68 -1.99 -8.67
N THR A 126 -2.35 -0.70 -8.48
CA THR A 126 -3.00 0.16 -7.47
C THR A 126 -4.51 0.26 -7.69
N TYR A 127 -4.94 0.47 -8.93
CA TYR A 127 -6.36 0.52 -9.28
C TYR A 127 -7.07 -0.82 -9.00
N ASN A 128 -6.50 -1.93 -9.46
CA ASN A 128 -7.06 -3.27 -9.25
C ASN A 128 -7.16 -3.62 -7.76
N MET A 129 -6.18 -3.24 -6.95
CA MET A 129 -6.18 -3.49 -5.51
C MET A 129 -7.17 -2.60 -4.76
N ASN A 130 -7.27 -1.31 -5.10
CA ASN A 130 -8.28 -0.41 -4.54
C ASN A 130 -9.70 -0.89 -4.85
N GLN A 131 -9.97 -1.28 -6.10
CA GLN A 131 -11.27 -1.81 -6.49
C GLN A 131 -11.57 -3.13 -5.76
N HIS A 132 -10.59 -4.04 -5.64
CA HIS A 132 -10.77 -5.29 -4.91
C HIS A 132 -11.16 -5.07 -3.44
N LEU A 133 -10.49 -4.14 -2.74
CA LEU A 133 -10.80 -3.81 -1.35
C LEU A 133 -12.24 -3.29 -1.19
N PHE A 134 -12.69 -2.45 -2.13
CA PHE A 134 -14.05 -1.91 -2.15
C PHE A 134 -15.09 -2.99 -2.44
N ASP A 135 -14.88 -3.77 -3.51
CA ASP A 135 -15.80 -4.83 -3.95
C ASP A 135 -15.99 -5.94 -2.90
N ASN A 136 -14.99 -6.15 -2.03
CA ASN A 136 -15.04 -7.14 -0.94
C ASN A 136 -15.39 -6.52 0.43
N GLY A 137 -15.70 -5.22 0.48
CA GLY A 137 -16.10 -4.51 1.70
C GLY A 137 -14.99 -4.35 2.74
N LEU A 138 -13.74 -4.65 2.40
CA LEU A 138 -12.54 -4.49 3.23
C LEU A 138 -12.16 -3.01 3.40
N TRP A 139 -12.56 -2.15 2.46
CA TRP A 139 -12.47 -0.69 2.58
C TRP A 139 -13.79 -0.01 2.21
N ASN A 140 -14.08 1.15 2.79
CA ASN A 140 -15.38 1.83 2.61
C ASN A 140 -15.47 2.62 1.28
N THR A 141 -14.36 2.80 0.58
CA THR A 141 -14.25 3.58 -0.67
C THR A 141 -13.36 2.84 -1.68
N PRO A 142 -13.36 3.20 -2.98
CA PRO A 142 -12.42 2.66 -3.96
C PRO A 142 -11.07 3.41 -3.98
N TYR A 143 -10.64 4.02 -2.87
CA TYR A 143 -9.51 4.96 -2.85
C TYR A 143 -8.36 4.64 -1.87
N TYR A 144 -8.35 3.47 -1.22
CA TYR A 144 -7.39 3.07 -0.17
C TYR A 144 -5.92 3.52 -0.41
N PHE A 145 -5.35 3.15 -1.56
CA PHE A 145 -4.07 3.69 -2.00
C PHE A 145 -4.27 4.98 -2.79
N TYR A 146 -3.78 6.10 -2.23
CA TYR A 146 -3.84 7.41 -2.87
C TYR A 146 -3.14 7.47 -4.24
N CYS A 147 -1.98 6.79 -4.36
CA CYS A 147 -1.22 6.69 -5.60
C CYS A 147 -0.44 5.38 -5.73
N ASP A 148 0.10 5.18 -6.93
CA ASP A 148 1.05 4.13 -7.31
C ASP A 148 2.22 3.97 -6.33
N GLN A 149 2.81 5.09 -5.91
CA GLN A 149 3.91 5.09 -4.94
C GLN A 149 3.48 4.59 -3.55
N SER A 150 2.22 4.79 -3.13
CA SER A 150 1.69 4.28 -1.86
C SER A 150 1.54 2.76 -1.89
N CYS A 151 0.96 2.21 -2.97
CA CYS A 151 0.86 0.77 -3.18
C CYS A 151 2.25 0.12 -3.24
N TYR A 152 3.19 0.76 -3.93
CA TYR A 152 4.57 0.30 -4.00
C TYR A 152 5.28 0.30 -2.64
N GLY A 153 5.08 1.34 -1.83
CA GLY A 153 5.60 1.42 -0.46
C GLY A 153 5.07 0.30 0.44
N PHE A 154 3.77 -0.02 0.34
CA PHE A 154 3.15 -1.16 1.04
C PHE A 154 3.76 -2.50 0.60
N PHE A 155 3.89 -2.73 -0.72
CA PHE A 155 4.56 -3.94 -1.24
C PHE A 155 6.00 -4.07 -0.72
N ARG A 156 6.79 -2.98 -0.76
CA ARG A 156 8.15 -2.96 -0.21
C ARG A 156 8.19 -3.28 1.28
N HIS A 157 7.20 -2.84 2.06
CA HIS A 157 7.09 -3.19 3.47
C HIS A 157 6.78 -4.69 3.65
N LEU A 158 5.84 -5.24 2.87
CA LEU A 158 5.43 -6.66 2.92
C LEU A 158 6.59 -7.63 2.62
N ILE A 159 7.54 -7.26 1.78
CA ILE A 159 8.76 -8.07 1.50
C ILE A 159 9.94 -7.74 2.44
N LYS A 160 9.91 -6.60 3.14
CA LYS A 160 11.02 -6.15 3.99
C LYS A 160 11.06 -6.97 5.29
N GLY A 161 12.04 -7.85 5.38
CA GLY A 161 12.23 -8.79 6.50
C GLY A 161 12.09 -10.25 6.07
N LYS A 162 11.46 -10.52 4.91
CA LYS A 162 11.29 -11.87 4.35
C LYS A 162 12.43 -12.25 3.39
N ASN A 163 13.64 -11.82 3.73
CA ASN A 163 14.82 -11.89 2.86
C ASN A 163 15.63 -13.16 3.19
N PRO A 164 15.84 -14.11 2.25
CA PRO A 164 16.35 -15.45 2.57
C PRO A 164 17.83 -15.50 3.01
N GLY A 165 18.53 -14.36 3.04
CA GLY A 165 19.92 -14.25 3.46
C GLY A 165 20.17 -13.74 4.90
N ALA A 166 19.15 -13.26 5.61
CA ALA A 166 19.35 -12.57 6.91
C ALA A 166 19.79 -13.51 8.06
N ASN A 167 19.56 -14.82 7.93
CA ASN A 167 19.68 -15.77 9.03
C ASN A 167 21.07 -16.42 9.13
N SER A 168 22.06 -15.99 8.33
CA SER A 168 23.37 -16.67 8.21
C SER A 168 24.59 -15.77 8.42
N SER A 169 24.42 -14.51 8.83
CA SER A 169 25.55 -13.58 9.05
C SER A 169 25.29 -12.57 10.19
N SER A 170 24.95 -13.07 11.38
CA SER A 170 24.93 -12.27 12.62
C SER A 170 25.57 -13.03 13.79
N SER A 171 26.84 -13.39 13.61
CA SER A 171 27.73 -13.87 14.69
C SER A 171 29.20 -13.82 14.25
N ALA A 172 29.72 -12.60 14.02
CA ALA A 172 31.16 -12.31 14.06
C ALA A 172 31.42 -10.80 14.07
N ASN A 173 32.26 -10.37 15.01
CA ASN A 173 33.06 -9.13 14.99
C ASN A 173 32.34 -7.81 15.29
N GLU A 174 32.08 -7.65 16.59
CA GLU A 174 32.20 -6.40 17.34
C GLU A 174 33.64 -5.80 17.25
N VAL A 175 33.79 -4.50 17.57
CA VAL A 175 35.00 -3.69 17.91
C VAL A 175 35.16 -2.38 17.09
N GLU A 176 34.55 -1.32 17.64
CA GLU A 176 35.16 -0.02 18.02
C GLU A 176 36.01 0.85 17.04
N ASN A 177 35.51 2.02 16.63
CA ASN A 177 36.07 3.35 17.04
C ASN A 177 35.34 4.63 16.54
N THR A 178 34.90 5.47 17.50
CA THR A 178 35.14 6.94 17.67
C THR A 178 35.01 7.98 16.51
N GLN A 179 33.82 8.61 16.43
CA GLN A 179 33.48 10.06 16.56
C GLN A 179 34.21 11.24 15.83
N SER A 180 33.38 12.21 15.36
CA SER A 180 33.62 13.66 15.03
C SER A 180 34.35 14.02 13.72
N ASP A 181 34.04 15.10 12.96
CA ASP A 181 33.12 16.26 13.11
C ASP A 181 32.48 16.72 11.76
N ALA A 182 31.48 17.61 11.82
CA ALA A 182 30.81 18.33 10.71
C ALA A 182 30.99 19.87 10.88
N PRO A 183 30.43 20.82 10.06
CA PRO A 183 29.48 20.74 8.92
C PRO A 183 30.04 21.47 7.64
N ALA A 184 29.33 21.98 6.62
CA ALA A 184 27.90 22.13 6.23
C ALA A 184 27.81 22.12 4.68
N THR A 185 26.68 21.85 4.00
CA THR A 185 25.56 22.79 3.74
C THR A 185 24.47 22.05 2.93
N GLN A 186 23.19 22.27 3.27
CA GLN A 186 21.98 21.72 2.61
C GLN A 186 21.48 22.63 1.45
N PRO A 187 20.41 22.32 0.65
CA PRO A 187 19.36 21.30 0.86
C PRO A 187 18.95 20.43 -0.35
N SER A 188 18.32 19.29 -0.07
CA SER A 188 17.30 18.69 -0.95
C SER A 188 16.15 18.15 -0.10
N ASN A 189 15.15 19.01 0.10
CA ASN A 189 14.03 18.75 1.02
C ASN A 189 12.90 17.98 0.32
N GLU A 190 13.19 16.80 -0.22
CA GLU A 190 12.12 15.87 -0.60
C GLU A 190 11.71 15.08 0.64
N VAL A 191 10.77 15.64 1.41
CA VAL A 191 10.21 15.00 2.60
C VAL A 191 9.36 13.82 2.16
N ALA A 192 10.04 12.68 1.95
CA ALA A 192 9.43 11.37 1.91
C ALA A 192 8.77 11.12 3.28
N LYS A 193 7.50 11.53 3.41
CA LYS A 193 6.64 11.12 4.52
C LYS A 193 6.35 9.63 4.39
N SER A 194 7.33 8.81 4.75
CA SER A 194 7.11 7.39 4.98
C SER A 194 6.25 7.27 6.22
N TYR A 195 4.93 7.20 6.02
CA TYR A 195 3.98 6.83 7.05
C TYR A 195 4.45 5.52 7.67
N HIS A 196 4.74 5.53 8.97
CA HIS A 196 5.38 4.42 9.66
C HIS A 196 4.34 3.33 9.96
N PHE A 197 3.95 2.64 8.90
CA PHE A 197 3.05 1.50 8.91
C PHE A 197 3.68 0.42 9.79
N THR A 198 3.03 0.11 10.90
CA THR A 198 3.59 -0.75 11.94
C THR A 198 2.72 -1.99 12.02
N PHE A 199 3.09 -3.01 11.24
CA PHE A 199 2.40 -4.30 11.28
C PHE A 199 2.49 -4.88 12.70
N GLY A 200 1.39 -5.48 13.17
CA GLY A 200 1.31 -6.13 14.48
C GLY A 200 2.33 -7.26 14.66
N PRO A 201 2.46 -7.78 15.90
CA PRO A 201 3.49 -8.78 16.22
C PRO A 201 3.38 -10.01 15.33
N ILE A 202 4.55 -10.57 15.02
CA ILE A 202 4.75 -11.71 14.11
C ILE A 202 3.96 -12.93 14.60
N LEU A 203 2.71 -13.08 14.14
CA LEU A 203 2.11 -14.41 14.04
C LEU A 203 2.89 -15.19 13.00
N GLU A 204 2.99 -16.51 13.21
CA GLU A 204 3.69 -17.45 12.33
C GLU A 204 3.33 -17.17 10.87
N ALA A 205 4.32 -16.68 10.12
CA ALA A 205 4.08 -16.27 8.75
C ALA A 205 3.69 -17.50 7.94
N ASP A 206 2.51 -17.49 7.32
CA ASP A 206 2.05 -18.60 6.50
C ASP A 206 3.14 -18.94 5.45
N PRO A 207 3.65 -20.19 5.42
CA PRO A 207 4.69 -20.59 4.47
C PRO A 207 4.26 -20.39 3.01
N ILE A 208 2.96 -20.38 2.73
CA ILE A 208 2.40 -20.05 1.42
C ILE A 208 2.61 -18.56 1.10
N LEU A 209 2.26 -17.66 2.03
CA LEU A 209 2.51 -16.23 1.90
C LEU A 209 4.01 -15.93 1.76
N GLU A 210 4.88 -16.67 2.45
CA GLU A 210 6.33 -16.57 2.30
C GLU A 210 6.81 -16.90 0.88
N ALA A 211 6.36 -18.02 0.32
CA ALA A 211 6.68 -18.39 -1.06
C ALA A 211 6.22 -17.32 -2.07
N TYR A 212 5.04 -16.71 -1.86
CA TYR A 212 4.56 -15.61 -2.71
C TYR A 212 5.39 -14.33 -2.54
N CYS A 213 5.76 -13.94 -1.33
CA CYS A 213 6.63 -12.78 -1.09
C CYS A 213 7.99 -12.93 -1.80
N LEU A 214 8.64 -14.09 -1.67
CA LEU A 214 9.92 -14.39 -2.30
C LEU A 214 9.82 -14.30 -3.84
N LYS A 215 8.80 -14.94 -4.42
CA LYS A 215 8.57 -14.95 -5.86
C LYS A 215 8.21 -13.57 -6.42
N ALA A 216 7.47 -12.75 -5.66
CA ALA A 216 7.16 -11.39 -6.05
C ALA A 216 8.38 -10.47 -5.98
N ALA A 217 9.23 -10.61 -4.96
CA ALA A 217 10.49 -9.87 -4.84
C ALA A 217 11.48 -10.23 -5.97
N GLU A 218 11.56 -11.51 -6.37
CA GLU A 218 12.36 -11.94 -7.52
C GLU A 218 11.82 -11.37 -8.84
N ALA A 219 10.50 -11.44 -9.05
CA ALA A 219 9.84 -10.89 -10.24
C ALA A 219 10.04 -9.36 -10.36
N GLU A 220 9.93 -8.63 -9.25
CA GLU A 220 10.24 -7.21 -9.18
C GLU A 220 11.73 -6.95 -9.50
N LYS A 221 12.66 -7.65 -8.84
CA LYS A 221 14.11 -7.50 -9.08
C LYS A 221 14.45 -7.73 -10.56
N GLN A 222 13.92 -8.78 -11.17
CA GLN A 222 14.12 -9.04 -12.60
C GLN A 222 13.63 -7.86 -13.46
N ALA A 223 12.41 -7.37 -13.21
CA ALA A 223 11.84 -6.23 -13.95
C ALA A 223 12.69 -4.96 -13.81
N GLN A 224 13.22 -4.69 -12.61
CA GLN A 224 14.13 -3.57 -12.38
C GLN A 224 15.45 -3.71 -13.15
N CYS A 225 16.08 -4.89 -13.10
CA CYS A 225 17.32 -5.16 -13.84
C CYS A 225 17.10 -5.00 -15.36
N GLU A 226 15.99 -5.50 -15.90
CA GLU A 226 15.65 -5.34 -17.33
C GLU A 226 15.35 -3.89 -17.71
N TYR A 227 14.67 -3.13 -16.84
CA TYR A 227 14.42 -1.70 -17.03
C TYR A 227 15.74 -0.92 -17.08
N TRP A 228 16.62 -1.09 -16.09
CA TRP A 228 17.88 -0.33 -16.03
C TRP A 228 18.85 -0.73 -17.14
N ARG A 229 18.91 -2.02 -17.52
CA ARG A 229 19.72 -2.48 -18.67
C ARG A 229 19.28 -1.84 -20.00
N LYS A 230 17.97 -1.57 -20.17
CA LYS A 230 17.45 -0.83 -21.34
C LYS A 230 17.78 0.67 -21.29
N GLN A 231 17.84 1.25 -20.10
CA GLN A 231 18.09 2.67 -19.88
C GLN A 231 19.59 3.03 -19.93
N TYR A 232 20.45 2.12 -19.47
CA TYR A 232 21.90 2.29 -19.36
C TYR A 232 22.61 0.98 -19.80
N PRO A 233 22.70 0.71 -21.12
CA PRO A 233 23.29 -0.54 -21.63
C PRO A 233 24.79 -0.68 -21.32
N ASP A 234 25.50 0.44 -21.18
CA ASP A 234 26.95 0.47 -20.89
C ASP A 234 27.26 0.47 -19.38
N ALA A 235 26.24 0.57 -18.52
CA ALA A 235 26.40 0.42 -17.08
C ALA A 235 26.27 -1.07 -16.75
N ASP A 236 27.42 -1.75 -16.65
CA ASP A 236 27.52 -3.19 -16.39
C ASP A 236 27.19 -3.50 -14.91
N ILE A 237 25.90 -3.36 -14.55
CA ILE A 237 25.36 -3.55 -13.21
C ILE A 237 24.80 -4.97 -13.09
N LEU A 238 25.55 -5.83 -12.39
CA LEU A 238 25.23 -7.22 -12.04
C LEU A 238 24.98 -7.34 -10.52
#